data_AF-A0A519NP17-F1
#
_entry.id   AF-A0A519NP17-F1
#
_cell.length_a   1.000
_cell.length_b   1.000
_cell.length_c   1.000
_cell.angle_alpha   90.00
_cell.angle_beta   90.00
_cell.angle_gamma   90.00
#
_symmetry.space_group_name_H-M   'P 1'
#
loop_
_entity.id
_entity.type
_entity.pdbx_description
1 polymer ?
#
loop_
_entity_poly.entity_id
_entity_poly.type
_entity_poly.pdbx_seq_one_letter_code
_entity_poly.pdbx_strand_id
1 'polypeptide(L)'
;MKYFKTVVFCFLLASVISLGGVFVLQSTALIGKADTDFRNLPYGIAMGINLCFFIGSLTILLNLKESVRFNMLYKALSFFLLPSLIVLFLLLAMWDEPWPGVLFCVPYLFVLIISFVRSRNQHSGND
;
A
#
# COMPACT_ATOMS: atom_id res chain seq x y z
N MET A 1 16.27 11.13 -3.38
CA MET A 1 15.10 11.13 -4.30
C MET A 1 14.73 9.75 -4.89
N LYS A 2 15.64 8.77 -5.06
CA LYS A 2 15.31 7.45 -5.66
C LYS A 2 14.17 6.69 -4.98
N TYR A 3 14.15 6.65 -3.63
CA TYR A 3 13.10 5.98 -2.86
C TYR A 3 11.73 6.65 -3.03
N PHE A 4 11.67 7.98 -2.95
CA PHE A 4 10.43 8.74 -3.17
C PHE A 4 9.83 8.49 -4.56
N LYS A 5 10.65 8.52 -5.63
CA LYS A 5 10.19 8.20 -6.99
C LYS A 5 9.60 6.78 -7.10
N THR A 6 10.20 5.82 -6.41
CA THR A 6 9.73 4.42 -6.38
C THR A 6 8.38 4.30 -5.67
N VAL A 7 8.23 4.98 -4.53
CA VAL A 7 6.98 5.03 -3.76
C VAL A 7 5.85 5.69 -4.57
N VAL A 8 6.13 6.82 -5.22
CA VAL A 8 5.15 7.52 -6.06
C VAL A 8 4.74 6.68 -7.28
N PHE A 9 5.69 6.05 -7.96
CA PHE A 9 5.38 5.17 -9.10
C PHE A 9 4.50 3.99 -8.67
N CYS A 10 4.77 3.41 -7.51
CA CYS A 10 3.97 2.31 -6.98
C CYS A 10 2.58 2.76 -6.53
N PHE A 11 2.43 3.97 -5.98
CA PHE A 11 1.11 4.52 -5.72
C PHE A 11 0.28 4.67 -6.99
N LEU A 12 0.87 5.19 -8.07
CA LEU A 12 0.18 5.32 -9.35
C LEU A 12 -0.24 3.95 -9.91
N LEU A 13 0.68 2.98 -9.88
CA LEU A 13 0.43 1.64 -10.42
C LEU A 13 -0.60 0.87 -9.59
N ALA A 14 -0.52 0.95 -8.26
CA ALA A 14 -1.53 0.40 -7.35
C ALA A 14 -2.89 1.09 -7.50
N SER A 15 -2.91 2.41 -7.75
CA SER A 15 -4.15 3.16 -8.03
C SER A 15 -4.84 2.69 -9.29
N VAL A 16 -4.09 2.48 -10.37
CA VAL A 16 -4.64 1.93 -11.62
C VAL A 16 -5.18 0.51 -11.42
N ILE A 17 -4.43 -0.36 -10.73
CA ILE A 17 -4.88 -1.74 -10.46
C ILE A 17 -6.12 -1.75 -9.57
N SER A 18 -6.16 -0.95 -8.49
CA SER A 18 -7.31 -0.90 -7.59
C SER A 18 -8.56 -0.36 -8.31
N LEU A 19 -8.42 0.70 -9.11
CA LEU A 19 -9.53 1.23 -9.91
C LEU A 19 -10.02 0.21 -10.95
N GLY A 20 -9.11 -0.50 -11.61
CA GLY A 20 -9.44 -1.59 -12.53
C GLY A 20 -10.17 -2.75 -11.82
N GLY A 21 -9.72 -3.13 -10.63
CA GLY A 21 -10.36 -4.17 -9.81
C GLY A 21 -11.77 -3.78 -9.38
N VAL A 22 -11.97 -2.54 -8.92
CA VAL A 22 -13.31 -2.02 -8.60
C VAL A 22 -14.20 -2.02 -9.84
N PHE A 23 -13.68 -1.60 -10.99
CA PHE A 23 -14.42 -1.61 -12.25
C PHE A 23 -14.89 -3.01 -12.64
N VAL A 24 -14.01 -4.01 -12.56
CA VAL A 24 -14.35 -5.42 -12.84
C VAL A 24 -15.41 -5.92 -11.87
N LEU A 25 -15.22 -5.73 -10.56
CA LEU A 25 -16.16 -6.20 -9.52
C LEU A 25 -17.55 -5.56 -9.65
N GLN A 26 -17.60 -4.30 -10.08
CA GLN A 26 -18.85 -3.59 -10.32
C GLN A 26 -19.53 -4.04 -11.63
N SER A 27 -18.75 -4.35 -12.67
CA SER A 27 -19.29 -4.83 -13.96
C SER A 27 -19.73 -6.29 -13.92
N THR A 28 -19.16 -7.12 -13.02
CA THR A 28 -19.65 -8.49 -12.75
C THR A 28 -20.78 -8.55 -11.72
N ALA A 29 -21.29 -7.40 -11.25
CA ALA A 29 -22.35 -7.29 -10.23
C ALA A 29 -22.04 -8.03 -8.90
N LEU A 30 -20.76 -8.27 -8.60
CA LEU A 30 -20.31 -8.87 -7.34
C LEU A 30 -20.30 -7.85 -6.20
N ILE A 31 -20.12 -6.58 -6.53
CA ILE A 31 -20.40 -5.45 -5.63
C ILE A 31 -21.74 -4.88 -6.07
N GLY A 32 -22.67 -4.71 -5.13
CA GLY A 32 -24.05 -4.31 -5.38
C GLY A 32 -24.14 -3.20 -6.42
N LYS A 33 -25.07 -3.33 -7.38
CA LYS A 33 -25.52 -2.23 -8.23
C LYS A 33 -26.18 -1.21 -7.32
N ALA A 34 -25.36 -0.41 -6.63
CA ALA A 34 -25.85 0.64 -5.77
C ALA A 34 -26.77 1.53 -6.60
N ASP A 35 -27.98 1.75 -6.10
CA ASP A 35 -28.90 2.74 -6.63
C ASP A 35 -28.12 4.05 -6.86
N THR A 36 -28.48 4.75 -7.92
CA THR A 36 -27.70 5.72 -8.70
C THR A 36 -26.85 6.74 -7.92
N ASP A 37 -27.17 6.99 -6.65
CA ASP A 37 -26.53 7.99 -5.79
C ASP A 37 -25.18 7.53 -5.18
N PHE A 38 -24.92 6.22 -5.07
CA PHE A 38 -23.66 5.70 -4.49
C PHE A 38 -22.78 4.92 -5.46
N ARG A 39 -23.05 5.00 -6.77
CA ARG A 39 -22.31 4.26 -7.81
C ARG A 39 -20.80 4.49 -7.79
N ASN A 40 -20.33 5.66 -7.35
CA ASN A 40 -18.90 6.01 -7.31
C ASN A 40 -18.24 5.76 -5.94
N LEU A 41 -19.02 5.42 -4.91
CA LEU A 41 -18.53 5.21 -3.55
C LEU A 41 -17.43 4.13 -3.47
N PRO A 42 -17.53 2.98 -4.17
CA PRO A 42 -16.49 1.95 -4.14
C PRO A 42 -15.14 2.43 -4.70
N TYR A 43 -15.15 3.28 -5.74
CA TYR A 43 -13.92 3.87 -6.28
C TYR A 43 -13.31 4.87 -5.29
N GLY A 44 -14.15 5.66 -4.62
CA GLY A 44 -13.72 6.58 -3.57
C GLY A 44 -13.05 5.87 -2.40
N ILE A 45 -13.65 4.76 -1.93
CA ILE A 45 -13.08 3.93 -0.85
C ILE A 45 -11.74 3.32 -1.29
N ALA A 46 -11.67 2.75 -2.50
CA ALA A 46 -10.42 2.18 -3.02
C ALA A 46 -9.30 3.22 -3.15
N MET A 47 -9.62 4.44 -3.61
CA MET A 47 -8.66 5.54 -3.65
C MET A 47 -8.25 6.02 -2.27
N GLY A 48 -9.18 6.11 -1.32
CA GLY A 48 -8.89 6.46 0.08
C GLY A 48 -7.93 5.46 0.74
N ILE A 49 -8.17 4.16 0.52
CA ILE A 49 -7.27 3.08 0.98
C ILE A 49 -5.88 3.24 0.38
N ASN A 50 -5.77 3.43 -0.93
CA ASN A 50 -4.49 3.64 -1.59
C ASN A 50 -3.77 4.90 -1.10
N LEU A 51 -4.50 5.97 -0.81
CA LEU A 51 -3.95 7.19 -0.23
C LEU A 51 -3.37 6.92 1.17
N CYS A 52 -4.09 6.17 2.02
CA CYS A 52 -3.61 5.76 3.32
C CYS A 52 -2.31 4.96 3.21
N PHE A 53 -2.24 3.98 2.29
CA PHE A 53 -1.03 3.22 2.04
C PHE A 53 0.12 4.07 1.50
N PHE A 54 -0.17 5.02 0.62
CA PHE A 54 0.82 5.96 0.12
C PHE A 54 1.42 6.80 1.24
N ILE A 55 0.59 7.45 2.05
CA ILE A 55 1.03 8.25 3.19
C ILE A 55 1.78 7.35 4.18
N GLY A 56 1.26 6.15 4.46
CA GLY A 56 1.92 5.18 5.33
C GLY A 56 3.28 4.74 4.84
N SER A 57 3.47 4.63 3.53
CA SER A 57 4.77 4.29 2.93
C SER A 57 5.79 5.45 2.94
N LEU A 58 5.37 6.69 3.25
CA LEU A 58 6.32 7.81 3.43
C LEU A 58 7.20 7.63 4.67
N THR A 59 6.84 6.76 5.62
CA THR A 59 7.72 6.43 6.76
C THR A 59 9.07 5.87 6.31
N ILE A 60 9.18 5.35 5.08
CA ILE A 60 10.45 4.94 4.48
C ILE A 60 11.46 6.10 4.46
N LEU A 61 11.01 7.36 4.37
CA LEU A 61 11.86 8.55 4.42
C LEU A 61 12.62 8.68 5.74
N LEU A 62 12.18 8.04 6.82
CA LEU A 62 12.93 8.00 8.08
C LEU A 62 14.32 7.35 7.92
N ASN A 63 14.53 6.51 6.89
CA ASN A 63 15.85 5.97 6.55
C ASN A 63 16.85 7.02 6.04
N LEU A 64 16.42 8.26 5.80
CA LEU A 64 17.34 9.36 5.53
C LEU A 64 18.16 9.73 6.78
N LYS A 65 17.66 9.41 7.97
CA LYS A 65 18.39 9.62 9.23
C LYS A 65 19.35 8.46 9.48
N GLU A 66 20.63 8.77 9.73
CA GLU A 66 21.67 7.75 9.93
C GLU A 66 21.34 6.76 11.06
N SER A 67 20.78 7.24 12.17
CA SER A 67 20.39 6.40 13.31
C SER A 67 19.37 5.30 12.94
N VAL A 68 18.53 5.54 11.93
CA VAL A 68 17.54 4.58 11.42
C VAL A 68 18.14 3.71 10.32
N ARG A 69 19.04 4.27 9.50
CA ARG A 69 19.65 3.58 8.36
C ARG A 69 20.50 2.38 8.75
N PHE A 70 21.29 2.52 9.82
CA PHE A 70 22.25 1.49 10.25
C PHE A 70 21.64 0.42 11.16
N ASN A 71 20.50 0.69 11.77
CA ASN A 71 19.82 -0.29 12.62
C ASN A 71 18.74 -1.02 11.82
N MET A 72 18.95 -2.32 11.61
CA MET A 72 18.07 -3.16 10.80
C MET A 72 16.62 -3.21 11.33
N LEU A 73 16.41 -3.14 12.65
CA LEU A 73 15.06 -3.09 13.24
C LEU A 73 14.35 -1.78 12.90
N TYR A 74 15.00 -0.63 13.10
CA TYR A 74 14.40 0.67 12.79
C TYR A 74 14.15 0.83 11.29
N LYS A 75 15.05 0.29 10.46
CA LYS A 75 14.85 0.20 9.02
C LYS A 75 13.63 -0.64 8.68
N ALA A 76 13.48 -1.86 9.20
CA ALA A 76 12.30 -2.68 8.95
C ALA A 76 11.00 -2.00 9.41
N LEU A 77 11.00 -1.40 10.60
CA LEU A 77 9.86 -0.65 11.14
C LEU A 77 9.45 0.51 10.22
N SER A 78 10.41 1.26 9.68
CA SER A 78 10.13 2.36 8.75
C SER A 78 9.48 1.92 7.44
N PHE A 79 9.69 0.66 7.01
CA PHE A 79 9.10 0.10 5.79
C PHE A 79 7.73 -0.53 6.02
N PHE A 80 7.53 -1.22 7.15
CA PHE A 80 6.37 -2.11 7.33
C PHE A 80 5.42 -1.70 8.45
N LEU A 81 5.83 -0.90 9.44
CA LEU A 81 4.99 -0.66 10.61
C LEU A 81 3.65 0.00 10.25
N LEU A 82 3.69 1.18 9.62
CA LEU A 82 2.47 1.91 9.27
C LEU A 82 1.63 1.19 8.21
N PRO A 83 2.23 0.69 7.10
CA PRO A 83 1.48 -0.08 6.11
C PRO A 83 0.80 -1.32 6.71
N SER A 84 1.48 -2.07 7.59
CA SER A 84 0.88 -3.23 8.25
C SER A 84 -0.24 -2.86 9.21
N LEU A 85 -0.11 -1.75 9.95
CA LEU A 85 -1.21 -1.24 10.78
C LEU A 85 -2.45 -0.91 9.93
N ILE A 86 -2.26 -0.29 8.76
CA ILE A 86 -3.37 0.01 7.84
C ILE A 86 -4.04 -1.28 7.34
N VAL A 87 -3.27 -2.31 6.97
CA VAL A 87 -3.82 -3.63 6.61
C VAL A 87 -4.64 -4.21 7.77
N LEU A 88 -4.11 -4.12 8.99
CA LEU A 88 -4.77 -4.66 10.19
C LEU A 88 -6.09 -3.93 10.48
N PHE A 89 -6.11 -2.61 10.36
CA PHE A 89 -7.33 -1.81 10.47
C PHE A 89 -8.34 -2.16 9.39
N LEU A 90 -7.91 -2.38 8.15
CA LEU A 90 -8.79 -2.78 7.05
C LEU A 90 -9.39 -4.17 7.26
N LEU A 91 -8.59 -5.13 7.73
CA LEU A 91 -9.06 -6.47 8.08
C LEU A 91 -10.11 -6.44 9.19
N LEU A 92 -9.92 -5.59 10.20
CA LEU A 92 -10.90 -5.38 11.27
C LEU A 92 -12.16 -4.67 10.77
N ALA A 93 -12.02 -3.69 9.88
CA ALA A 93 -13.14 -2.93 9.33
C ALA A 93 -13.99 -3.73 8.32
N MET A 94 -13.38 -4.65 7.58
CA MET A 94 -14.02 -5.50 6.57
C MET A 94 -14.17 -6.95 7.06
N TRP A 95 -14.37 -7.16 8.36
CA TRP A 95 -14.35 -8.48 8.99
C TRP A 95 -15.34 -9.47 8.34
N ASP A 96 -16.49 -9.00 7.88
CA ASP A 96 -17.52 -9.84 7.24
C ASP A 96 -17.14 -10.28 5.81
N GLU A 97 -16.41 -9.44 5.07
CA GLU A 97 -15.91 -9.75 3.72
C GLU A 97 -14.45 -9.25 3.57
N PRO A 98 -13.46 -9.97 4.12
CA PRO A 98 -12.07 -9.47 4.18
C PRO A 98 -11.32 -9.57 2.85
N TRP A 99 -11.79 -10.44 1.96
CA TRP A 99 -11.12 -10.79 0.70
C TRP A 99 -10.83 -9.59 -0.23
N PRO A 100 -11.78 -8.65 -0.45
CA PRO A 100 -11.51 -7.47 -1.28
C PRO A 100 -10.42 -6.59 -0.66
N GLY A 101 -10.48 -6.35 0.66
CA GLY A 101 -9.50 -5.54 1.38
C GLY A 101 -8.09 -6.12 1.29
N VAL A 102 -7.94 -7.43 1.45
CA VAL A 102 -6.65 -8.12 1.32
C VAL A 102 -6.10 -8.00 -0.11
N LEU A 103 -6.93 -8.24 -1.13
CA LEU A 103 -6.52 -8.15 -2.54
C LEU A 103 -6.02 -6.76 -2.93
N PHE A 104 -6.63 -5.69 -2.40
CA PHE A 104 -6.17 -4.32 -2.64
C PHE A 104 -4.81 -4.01 -1.97
N CYS A 105 -4.46 -4.71 -0.89
CA CYS A 105 -3.21 -4.48 -0.16
C CYS A 105 -1.99 -5.21 -0.75
N VAL A 106 -2.21 -6.33 -1.46
CA VAL A 106 -1.13 -7.19 -2.00
C VAL A 106 -0.11 -6.43 -2.88
N PRO A 107 -0.52 -5.57 -3.83
CA PRO A 107 0.43 -4.83 -4.66
C PRO A 107 1.36 -3.94 -3.83
N TYR A 108 0.83 -3.32 -2.77
CA TYR A 108 1.58 -2.46 -1.87
C TYR A 108 2.60 -3.24 -1.04
N LEU A 109 2.19 -4.37 -0.46
CA LEU A 109 3.09 -5.23 0.31
C LEU A 109 4.23 -5.77 -0.55
N PHE A 110 3.94 -6.18 -1.78
CA PHE A 110 4.95 -6.67 -2.72
C PHE A 110 6.02 -5.62 -3.04
N VAL A 111 5.58 -4.39 -3.32
CA VAL A 111 6.47 -3.24 -3.55
C VAL A 111 7.34 -2.93 -2.34
N LEU A 112 6.75 -2.92 -1.14
CA LEU A 112 7.47 -2.64 0.10
C LEU A 112 8.56 -3.69 0.35
N ILE A 113 8.26 -4.97 0.09
CA ILE A 113 9.24 -6.07 0.18
C ILE A 113 10.38 -5.86 -0.82
N ILE A 114 10.09 -5.59 -2.10
CA ILE A 114 11.14 -5.34 -3.11
C ILE A 114 12.01 -4.14 -2.69
N SER A 115 11.37 -3.07 -2.22
CA SER A 115 12.07 -1.85 -1.81
C SER A 115 12.96 -2.07 -0.58
N PHE A 116 12.50 -2.88 0.38
CA PHE A 116 13.27 -3.28 1.55
C PHE A 116 14.48 -4.14 1.16
N VAL A 117 14.27 -5.17 0.33
CA VAL A 117 15.35 -6.05 -0.17
C VAL A 117 16.39 -5.24 -0.92
N ARG A 118 15.97 -4.34 -1.82
CA ARG A 118 16.89 -3.46 -2.56
C ARG A 118 17.66 -2.52 -1.64
N SER A 119 17.00 -1.94 -0.64
CA SER A 119 17.65 -1.07 0.35
C SER A 119 18.67 -1.82 1.20
N ARG A 120 18.46 -3.12 1.43
CA ARG A 120 19.41 -3.98 2.15
C ARG A 120 20.64 -4.32 1.29
N ASN A 121 20.43 -4.68 0.02
CA ASN A 121 21.52 -5.02 -0.90
C ASN A 121 22.43 -3.82 -1.23
N GLN A 122 21.91 -2.57 -1.21
CA GLN A 122 22.75 -1.37 -1.34
C GLN A 122 23.66 -1.12 -0.14
N HIS A 123 23.35 -1.70 1.02
CA HIS A 123 24.20 -1.59 2.20
C HIS A 123 25.36 -2.59 2.13
N SER A 124 25.08 -3.83 1.69
CA SER A 124 26.08 -4.91 1.58
C SER A 124 27.05 -4.79 0.40
N GLY A 125 26.87 -3.81 -0.50
CA GLY A 125 27.79 -3.57 -1.63
C GLY A 125 28.79 -2.44 -1.37
N ASN A 126 28.85 -1.92 -0.15
CA ASN A 126 29.71 -0.82 0.26
C ASN A 126 30.60 -1.18 1.47
N ASP A 127 30.68 -2.49 1.76
CA ASP A 127 31.65 -3.16 2.62
C ASP A 127 32.57 -4.01 1.72
#